data_AF-A0A1B3X6K7-F1
#
_entry.id   AF-A0A1B3X6K7-F1
#
_cell.length_a   1.000
_cell.length_b   1.000
_cell.length_c   1.000
_cell.angle_alpha   90.00
_cell.angle_beta   90.00
_cell.angle_gamma   90.00
#
_symmetry.space_group_name_H-M   'P 1'
#
loop_
_entity.id
_entity.type
_entity.pdbx_description
1 polymer ?
#
loop_
_entity_poly.entity_id
_entity_poly.type
_entity_poly.pdbx_seq_one_letter_code
_entity_poly.pdbx_strand_id
1 'polypeptide(L)'
;MIEIHHKIHFSTPKSTESIRTIHAPAEVFAILKRRKEELDQHKEWLGNAYDEHDLVLCRGNGSPIRPGNFTKAFKDFLARHNMRTIRFHDLRHSCASLMLQSGVAMKTASEILGHSSIAITADLYTHVMQKTKEEAAGKIGDYVFGTQEK
;
A
#
# COMPACT_ATOMS: atom_id res chain seq x y z
N MET A 1 7.69 -7.07 10.55
CA MET A 1 7.36 -6.90 11.98
C MET A 1 6.16 -7.77 12.30
N ILE A 2 6.31 -8.73 13.20
CA ILE A 2 5.23 -9.60 13.66
C ILE A 2 5.22 -9.62 15.19
N GLU A 3 4.04 -9.76 15.79
CA GLU A 3 3.90 -9.91 17.24
C GLU A 3 3.79 -11.40 17.58
N ILE A 4 4.69 -11.90 18.41
CA ILE A 4 4.68 -13.28 18.94
C ILE A 4 4.83 -13.17 20.46
N HIS A 5 3.90 -13.77 21.22
CA HIS A 5 3.90 -13.71 22.69
C HIS A 5 4.09 -12.29 23.27
N HIS A 6 3.37 -11.29 22.73
CA HIS A 6 3.44 -9.87 23.12
C HIS A 6 4.77 -9.15 22.88
N LYS A 7 5.72 -9.81 22.22
CA LYS A 7 6.99 -9.22 21.77
C LYS A 7 6.96 -8.95 20.28
N ILE A 8 7.56 -7.82 19.91
CA ILE A 8 7.68 -7.39 18.52
C ILE A 8 8.95 -8.03 17.96
N HIS A 9 8.81 -8.79 16.89
CA HIS A 9 9.91 -9.41 16.16
C HIS A 9 10.07 -8.76 14.78
N PHE A 10 11.28 -8.32 14.48
CA PHE A 10 11.68 -7.90 13.15
C PHE A 10 12.24 -9.11 12.40
N SER A 11 11.46 -9.63 11.46
CA SER A 11 11.90 -10.68 10.55
C SER A 11 12.11 -10.10 9.16
N THR A 12 13.13 -10.58 8.46
CA THR A 12 13.23 -10.40 7.03
C THR A 12 12.24 -11.33 6.32
N PRO A 13 11.76 -10.97 5.11
CA PRO A 13 10.92 -11.86 4.34
C PRO A 13 11.63 -13.18 4.03
N LYS A 14 10.90 -14.29 4.05
CA LYS A 14 11.45 -15.64 3.81
C LYS A 14 11.84 -15.90 2.35
N SER A 15 11.32 -15.10 1.40
CA SER A 15 11.66 -15.20 -0.03
C SER A 15 12.19 -13.87 -0.56
N THR A 16 13.13 -13.95 -1.50
CA THR A 16 13.66 -12.79 -2.24
C THR A 16 12.57 -12.05 -3.00
N GLU A 17 11.55 -12.77 -3.50
CA GLU A 17 10.38 -12.20 -4.19
C GLU A 17 9.57 -11.23 -3.32
N SER A 18 9.67 -11.33 -2.00
CA SER A 18 8.97 -10.43 -1.08
C SER A 18 9.68 -9.07 -0.92
N ILE A 19 10.94 -8.97 -1.32
CA ILE A 19 11.72 -7.73 -1.35
C ILE A 19 11.40 -7.02 -2.66
N ARG A 20 10.82 -5.82 -2.56
CA ARG A 20 10.45 -5.04 -3.75
C ARG A 20 10.67 -3.55 -3.54
N THR A 21 11.04 -2.89 -4.62
CA THR A 21 11.09 -1.44 -4.71
C THR A 21 9.71 -0.94 -5.14
N ILE A 22 9.18 0.05 -4.43
CA ILE A 22 7.89 0.68 -4.75
C ILE A 22 8.17 2.13 -5.11
N HIS A 23 7.71 2.56 -6.28
CA HIS A 23 7.67 3.97 -6.64
C HIS A 23 6.46 4.61 -5.96
N ALA A 24 6.67 5.74 -5.30
CA ALA A 24 5.63 6.49 -4.62
C ALA A 24 5.60 7.94 -5.13
N PRO A 25 4.44 8.63 -5.05
CA PRO A 25 4.37 10.06 -5.32
C PRO A 25 5.28 10.88 -4.40
N ALA A 26 5.72 12.05 -4.88
CA ALA A 26 6.60 12.95 -4.14
C ALA A 26 6.00 13.39 -2.79
N GLU A 27 4.68 13.51 -2.73
CA GLU A 27 3.90 13.85 -1.54
C GLU A 27 4.07 12.81 -0.43
N VAL A 28 4.14 11.52 -0.79
CA VAL A 28 4.38 10.43 0.17
C VAL A 28 5.79 10.56 0.74
N PHE A 29 6.79 10.83 -0.11
CA PHE A 29 8.16 11.06 0.33
C PHE A 29 8.28 12.30 1.23
N ALA A 30 7.55 13.37 0.93
CA ALA A 30 7.51 14.57 1.76
C ALA A 30 6.95 14.26 3.16
N ILE A 31 5.87 13.48 3.25
CA ILE A 31 5.30 13.04 4.54
C ILE A 31 6.31 12.20 5.33
N LEU A 32 6.97 11.24 4.69
CA LEU A 32 7.96 10.37 5.34
C LEU A 32 9.20 11.15 5.80
N LYS A 33 9.66 12.12 4.99
CA LYS A 33 10.80 12.97 5.33
C LYS A 33 10.49 13.85 6.54
N ARG A 34 9.34 14.54 6.54
CA ARG A 34 8.89 15.32 7.69
C ARG A 34 8.81 14.47 8.95
N ARG A 35 8.24 13.25 8.84
CA ARG A 35 8.15 12.33 9.98
C ARG A 35 9.53 11.93 10.51
N LYS A 36 10.50 11.72 9.61
CA LYS A 36 11.89 11.42 10.00
C LYS A 36 12.52 12.59 10.74
N GLU A 37 12.34 13.82 10.25
CA GLU A 37 12.86 15.04 10.90
C GLU A 37 12.28 15.21 12.32
N GLU A 38 10.98 14.97 12.51
CA GLU A 38 10.34 14.97 13.85
C GLU A 38 10.96 13.92 14.79
N LEU A 39 11.27 12.73 14.26
CA LEU A 39 11.90 11.66 15.04
C LEU A 39 13.34 11.99 15.43
N ASP A 40 14.09 12.60 14.51
CA ASP A 40 15.46 13.03 14.78
C ASP A 40 15.48 14.09 15.91
N GLN A 41 14.51 15.02 15.92
CA GLN A 41 14.32 15.98 17.03
C GLN A 41 13.95 15.31 18.35
N HIS A 42 13.04 14.32 18.32
CA HIS A 42 12.68 13.58 19.52
C HIS A 42 13.86 12.77 20.08
N LYS A 43 14.68 12.20 19.20
CA LYS A 43 15.88 11.46 19.57
C LYS A 43 16.89 12.39 20.24
N GLU A 44 17.12 13.58 19.69
CA GLU A 44 17.98 14.59 20.31
C GLU A 44 17.47 15.01 21.69
N TRP A 45 16.16 15.26 21.81
CA TRP A 45 15.54 15.68 23.07
C TRP A 45 15.54 14.58 24.15
N LEU A 46 15.30 13.32 23.77
CA LEU A 46 15.23 12.19 24.71
C LEU A 46 16.61 11.58 25.03
N GLY A 47 17.60 11.77 24.17
CA GLY A 47 18.93 11.19 24.30
C GLY A 47 18.86 9.68 24.56
N ASN A 48 19.43 9.24 25.69
CA ASN A 48 19.47 7.82 26.08
C ASN A 48 18.09 7.19 26.35
N ALA A 49 17.03 7.99 26.50
CA ALA A 49 15.67 7.48 26.68
C ALA A 49 14.96 7.16 25.34
N TYR A 50 15.59 7.48 24.21
CA TYR A 50 15.07 7.14 22.88
C TYR A 50 15.32 5.67 22.55
N ASP A 51 14.26 4.96 22.18
CA ASP A 51 14.32 3.54 21.82
C ASP A 51 14.63 3.38 20.32
N GLU A 52 15.92 3.23 19.99
CA GLU A 52 16.40 3.26 18.61
C GLU A 52 16.23 1.92 17.88
N HIS A 53 15.27 1.88 16.95
CA HIS A 53 15.01 0.76 16.05
C HIS A 53 15.10 1.12 14.55
N ASP A 54 15.61 2.33 14.24
CA ASP A 54 15.66 2.89 12.87
C ASP A 54 14.30 2.82 12.11
N LEU A 55 13.22 3.12 12.84
CA LEU A 55 11.85 3.09 12.31
C LEU A 55 11.37 4.50 11.95
N VAL A 56 10.72 4.64 10.79
CA VAL A 56 10.00 5.88 10.41
C VAL A 56 8.57 5.89 10.97
N LEU A 57 7.97 4.72 11.16
CA LEU A 57 6.63 4.54 11.73
C LEU A 57 6.71 3.93 13.13
N CYS A 58 7.04 4.77 14.10
CA CYS A 58 7.14 4.43 15.51
C CYS A 58 6.46 5.51 16.39
N ARG A 59 6.41 5.25 17.70
CA ARG A 59 5.95 6.22 18.70
C ARG A 59 6.96 7.38 18.81
N GLY A 60 6.56 8.45 19.49
CA GLY A 60 7.42 9.63 19.68
C GLY A 60 8.76 9.31 20.34
N ASN A 61 8.83 8.29 21.19
CA ASN A 61 10.05 7.84 21.86
C ASN A 61 10.86 6.79 21.08
N GLY A 62 10.59 6.58 19.79
CA GLY A 62 11.29 5.59 18.95
C GLY A 62 10.73 4.16 19.05
N SER A 63 9.97 3.85 20.10
CA SER A 63 9.48 2.48 20.31
C SER A 63 8.47 2.02 19.25
N PRO A 64 8.45 0.73 18.87
CA PRO A 64 7.63 0.26 17.76
C PRO A 64 6.13 0.28 18.08
N ILE A 65 5.29 0.48 17.05
CA ILE A 65 3.84 0.41 17.18
C ILE A 65 3.38 -1.04 16.98
N ARG A 66 2.68 -1.61 17.97
CA ARG A 66 2.06 -2.94 17.80
C ARG A 66 1.04 -2.93 16.65
N PRO A 67 1.03 -3.94 15.76
CA PRO A 67 0.09 -3.99 14.63
C PRO A 67 -1.39 -3.86 15.05
N GLY A 68 -1.77 -4.47 16.18
CA GLY A 68 -3.13 -4.37 16.72
C GLY A 68 -3.52 -2.95 17.11
N ASN A 69 -2.58 -2.17 17.66
CA ASN A 69 -2.80 -0.76 18.01
C ASN A 69 -3.03 0.09 16.77
N PHE A 70 -2.31 -0.19 15.67
CA PHE A 70 -2.48 0.52 14.42
C PHE A 70 -3.88 0.26 13.84
N THR A 71 -4.32 -1.01 13.83
CA THR A 71 -5.66 -1.38 13.36
C THR A 71 -6.77 -0.74 14.20
N LYS A 72 -6.59 -0.70 15.52
CA LYS A 72 -7.53 -0.01 16.43
C LYS A 72 -7.57 1.49 16.17
N ALA A 73 -6.41 2.14 16.11
CA ALA A 73 -6.31 3.58 15.85
C ALA A 73 -6.97 3.98 14.53
N PHE A 74 -6.85 3.14 13.49
CA PHE A 74 -7.53 3.34 12.22
C PHE A 74 -9.06 3.23 12.35
N LYS A 75 -9.59 2.23 13.07
CA LYS A 75 -11.03 2.13 13.35
C LYS A 75 -11.55 3.33 14.14
N ASP A 76 -10.81 3.76 15.16
CA ASP A 76 -11.16 4.92 15.98
C ASP A 76 -11.12 6.22 15.15
N PHE A 77 -10.21 6.34 14.19
CA PHE A 77 -10.19 7.43 13.22
C PHE A 77 -11.45 7.42 12.36
N LEU A 78 -11.81 6.29 11.74
CA LEU A 78 -13.03 6.21 10.91
C LEU A 78 -14.29 6.58 11.70
N ALA A 79 -14.41 6.08 12.94
CA ALA A 79 -15.54 6.37 13.81
C ALA A 79 -15.63 7.87 14.16
N ARG A 80 -14.51 8.50 14.53
CA ARG A 80 -14.46 9.93 14.86
C ARG A 80 -14.84 10.85 13.68
N HIS A 81 -14.65 10.38 12.46
CA HIS A 81 -14.98 11.12 11.24
C HIS A 81 -16.28 10.65 10.58
N ASN A 82 -17.11 9.85 11.25
CA ASN A 82 -18.36 9.30 10.72
C ASN A 82 -18.21 8.59 9.36
N MET A 83 -17.07 7.93 9.16
CA MET A 83 -16.77 7.20 7.92
C MET A 83 -17.23 5.74 8.04
N ARG A 84 -17.54 5.14 6.88
CA ARG A 84 -17.82 3.70 6.79
C ARG A 84 -16.68 2.90 7.42
N THR A 85 -17.03 1.96 8.29
CA THR A 85 -16.06 1.04 8.88
C THR A 85 -15.50 0.11 7.80
N ILE A 86 -14.20 0.20 7.58
CA ILE A 86 -13.43 -0.70 6.72
C ILE A 86 -12.21 -1.21 7.49
N ARG A 87 -11.62 -2.32 7.05
CA ARG A 87 -10.39 -2.86 7.62
C ARG A 87 -9.21 -2.08 7.06
N PHE A 88 -8.11 -2.03 7.80
CA PHE A 88 -6.94 -1.29 7.35
C PHE A 88 -6.38 -1.80 6.02
N HIS A 89 -6.42 -3.12 5.79
CA HIS A 89 -5.96 -3.70 4.53
C HIS A 89 -6.90 -3.42 3.34
N ASP A 90 -8.14 -2.97 3.58
CA ASP A 90 -9.05 -2.57 2.50
C ASP A 90 -8.53 -1.30 1.78
N LEU A 91 -7.62 -0.53 2.40
CA LEU A 91 -6.89 0.55 1.72
C LEU A 91 -5.99 0.03 0.59
N ARG A 92 -5.37 -1.16 0.77
CA ARG A 92 -4.56 -1.81 -0.28
C ARG A 92 -5.44 -2.22 -1.46
N HIS A 93 -6.64 -2.74 -1.17
CA HIS A 93 -7.64 -3.06 -2.20
C HIS A 93 -8.13 -1.80 -2.93
N SER A 94 -8.34 -0.70 -2.20
CA SER A 94 -8.71 0.58 -2.80
C SER A 94 -7.63 1.10 -3.74
N CYS A 95 -6.35 1.02 -3.34
CA CYS A 95 -5.22 1.40 -4.19
C CYS A 95 -5.16 0.60 -5.49
N ALA A 96 -5.36 -0.72 -5.42
CA ALA A 96 -5.44 -1.58 -6.59
C ALA A 96 -6.59 -1.20 -7.54
N SER A 97 -7.77 -0.91 -6.97
CA SER A 97 -8.94 -0.47 -7.73
C SER A 97 -8.65 0.83 -8.49
N LEU A 98 -8.03 1.81 -7.83
CA LEU A 98 -7.67 3.08 -8.43
C LEU A 98 -6.63 2.93 -9.54
N MET A 99 -5.63 2.06 -9.36
CA MET A 99 -4.64 1.77 -10.40
C MET A 99 -5.30 1.19 -11.65
N LEU A 100 -6.15 0.17 -11.49
CA LEU A 100 -6.84 -0.46 -12.62
C LEU A 100 -7.81 0.50 -13.33
N GLN A 101 -8.56 1.29 -12.57
CA GLN A 101 -9.46 2.31 -13.14
C GLN A 101 -8.68 3.39 -13.90
N SER A 102 -7.44 3.68 -13.50
CA SER A 102 -6.55 4.61 -14.20
C SER A 102 -5.85 3.98 -15.41
N GLY A 103 -6.20 2.74 -15.80
CA GLY A 103 -5.63 2.05 -16.96
C GLY A 103 -4.31 1.34 -16.70
N VAL A 104 -3.85 1.23 -15.44
CA VAL A 104 -2.65 0.45 -15.11
C VAL A 104 -2.90 -1.02 -15.39
N ALA A 105 -1.98 -1.66 -16.11
CA ALA A 105 -2.07 -3.08 -16.41
C ALA A 105 -2.13 -3.92 -15.11
N MET A 106 -3.00 -4.94 -15.10
CA MET A 106 -3.23 -5.78 -13.92
C MET A 106 -1.95 -6.43 -13.39
N LYS A 107 -1.06 -6.86 -14.29
CA LYS A 107 0.25 -7.41 -13.92
C LYS A 107 1.08 -6.39 -13.13
N THR A 108 1.20 -5.16 -13.63
CA THR A 108 1.92 -4.07 -12.98
C THR A 108 1.30 -3.71 -11.63
N ALA A 109 -0.03 -3.63 -11.54
CA ALA A 109 -0.71 -3.39 -10.26
C ALA A 109 -0.42 -4.52 -9.25
N SER A 110 -0.43 -5.78 -9.69
CA SER A 110 -0.14 -6.95 -8.86
C SER A 110 1.31 -6.95 -8.33
N GLU A 111 2.27 -6.54 -9.16
CA GLU A 111 3.69 -6.42 -8.81
C GLU A 111 3.93 -5.32 -7.76
N ILE A 112 3.35 -4.13 -7.95
CA ILE A 112 3.40 -3.02 -6.97
C ILE A 112 2.83 -3.47 -5.62
N LEU A 113 1.69 -4.17 -5.68
CA LEU A 113 1.00 -4.72 -4.52
C LEU A 113 1.60 -6.04 -4.03
N GLY A 114 2.72 -6.52 -4.57
CA GLY A 114 3.39 -7.75 -4.14
C GLY A 114 2.45 -8.92 -3.85
N HIS A 115 1.40 -9.10 -4.65
CA HIS A 115 0.52 -10.27 -4.54
C HIS A 115 1.26 -11.47 -5.15
N SER A 116 1.35 -12.58 -4.41
CA SER A 116 2.00 -13.81 -4.87
C SER A 116 1.30 -14.47 -6.06
N SER A 117 0.06 -14.06 -6.35
CA SER A 117 -0.68 -14.49 -7.53
C SER A 117 -1.54 -13.35 -8.08
N ILE A 118 -1.55 -13.22 -9.41
CA ILE A 118 -2.44 -12.31 -10.14
C ILE A 118 -3.91 -12.65 -9.88
N ALA A 119 -4.24 -13.92 -9.59
CA ALA A 119 -5.61 -14.36 -9.30
C ALA A 119 -6.23 -13.62 -8.10
N ILE A 120 -5.43 -13.29 -7.08
CA ILE A 120 -5.89 -12.51 -5.91
C ILE A 120 -6.34 -11.10 -6.33
N THR A 121 -5.67 -10.53 -7.34
CA THR A 121 -6.04 -9.25 -7.94
C THR A 121 -7.24 -9.44 -8.88
N ALA A 122 -7.26 -10.47 -9.72
CA ALA A 122 -8.31 -10.72 -10.71
C ALA A 122 -9.69 -11.04 -10.08
N ASP A 123 -9.73 -11.87 -9.02
CA ASP A 123 -10.97 -12.27 -8.34
C ASP A 123 -11.68 -11.08 -7.67
N LEU A 124 -10.92 -10.04 -7.31
CA LEU A 124 -11.46 -8.84 -6.69
C LEU A 124 -11.94 -7.78 -7.71
N TYR A 125 -11.50 -7.86 -8.98
CA TYR A 125 -11.70 -6.82 -9.99
C TYR A 125 -12.39 -7.30 -11.27
N THR A 126 -13.13 -8.41 -11.19
CA THR A 126 -13.86 -9.02 -12.31
C THR A 126 -14.76 -8.01 -13.05
N HIS A 127 -15.38 -7.07 -12.32
CA HIS A 127 -16.20 -6.00 -12.92
C HIS A 127 -15.40 -4.99 -13.74
N VAL A 128 -14.19 -4.64 -13.32
CA VAL A 128 -13.31 -3.73 -14.09
C VAL A 128 -12.82 -4.42 -15.36
N MET A 129 -12.55 -5.73 -15.28
CA MET A 129 -12.12 -6.53 -16.44
C MET A 129 -13.16 -6.56 -17.56
N GLN A 130 -14.46 -6.54 -17.24
CA GLN A 130 -15.50 -6.61 -18.28
C GLN A 130 -15.45 -5.38 -19.20
N LYS A 131 -15.33 -4.19 -18.62
CA LYS A 131 -15.16 -2.93 -19.37
C LYS A 131 -13.87 -2.94 -20.20
N THR A 132 -12.76 -3.44 -19.63
CA THR A 132 -11.48 -3.54 -20.36
C THR A 132 -11.56 -4.52 -21.54
N LYS A 133 -12.34 -5.61 -21.43
CA LYS A 133 -12.52 -6.57 -22.54
C LYS A 133 -13.28 -5.95 -23.71
N GLU A 134 -14.33 -5.17 -23.43
CA GLU A 134 -15.09 -4.45 -24.46
C GLU A 134 -14.22 -3.41 -25.17
N GLU A 135 -13.47 -2.61 -24.41
CA GLU A 135 -12.50 -1.66 -24.96
C GLU A 135 -11.39 -2.33 -25.78
N ALA A 136 -10.88 -3.49 -25.33
CA ALA A 136 -9.88 -4.25 -26.06
C ALA A 136 -10.43 -4.82 -27.37
N ALA A 137 -11.66 -5.35 -27.34
CA ALA A 137 -12.33 -5.82 -28.55
C ALA A 137 -12.58 -4.68 -29.54
N GLY A 138 -13.00 -3.50 -29.06
CA GLY A 138 -13.12 -2.29 -29.87
C GLY A 138 -11.81 -1.89 -30.54
N LYS A 139 -10.72 -1.78 -29.75
CA LYS A 139 -9.38 -1.43 -30.28
C LYS A 139 -8.85 -2.44 -31.30
N ILE A 140 -9.07 -3.73 -31.07
CA ILE A 140 -8.71 -4.77 -32.06
C ILE A 140 -9.57 -4.61 -33.30
N GLY A 141 -10.87 -4.35 -33.14
CA GLY A 141 -11.78 -4.06 -34.24
C GLY A 141 -11.32 -2.88 -35.08
N ASP A 142 -10.95 -1.77 -34.46
CA ASP A 142 -10.43 -0.59 -35.12
C ASP A 142 -9.09 -0.85 -35.80
N TYR A 143 -8.20 -1.65 -35.19
CA TYR A 143 -6.90 -1.96 -35.77
C TYR A 143 -6.97 -2.93 -36.95
N VAL A 144 -7.87 -3.91 -36.89
CA VAL A 144 -8.00 -4.99 -37.89
C VAL A 144 -8.97 -4.59 -39.01
N PHE A 145 -10.03 -3.85 -38.69
CA PHE A 145 -11.12 -3.51 -39.61
C PHE A 145 -11.30 -2.00 -39.82
N GLY A 146 -10.64 -1.14 -39.03
CA GLY A 146 -10.67 0.30 -39.27
C GLY A 146 -9.96 0.63 -40.58
N THR A 147 -10.72 1.17 -41.52
CA THR A 147 -10.22 1.67 -42.80
C THR A 147 -9.11 2.69 -42.57
N GLN A 148 -7.91 2.37 -43.05
CA GLN A 148 -6.88 3.37 -43.34
C GLN A 148 -7.43 4.27 -44.46
N GLU A 149 -8.17 5.30 -44.10
CA GLU A 149 -8.38 6.42 -45.02
C GLU A 149 -7.04 7.17 -45.13
N LYS A 150 -6.54 7.20 -46.37
CA LYS A 150 -5.35 7.93 -46.80
C LYS A 150 -5.50 9.43 -46.60
#